data_AF-A0A3B9CZQ8-F1
#
_entry.id   AF-A0A3B9CZQ8-F1
#
_cell.length_a   1.000
_cell.length_b   1.000
_cell.length_c   1.000
_cell.angle_alpha   90.00
_cell.angle_beta   90.00
_cell.angle_gamma   90.00
#
_symmetry.space_group_name_H-M   'P 1'
#
loop_
_entity.id
_entity.type
_entity.pdbx_description
1 polymer ?
#
loop_
_entity_poly.entity_id
_entity_poly.type
_entity_poly.pdbx_seq_one_letter_code
_entity_poly.pdbx_strand_id
1 'polypeptide(L)'
;MSTDPAQSHASTVYSESTQEDPSHPQVSQSLLDQLVTSGAVGQSQQSGRLVSFLNEKNPAAALRLWLGKLPESQQELDSARITLSRDVSRIDELLSAQVNAVLQCPQFQALESSWRGLYYLWSAREAYAGEFAFDESTPRVQIRVLDVSKRELFKDFEKAQSFDRNTLFRRVYEAEFGTAGGTPYGMLLANYQFSNHPEDLDLLEKLSEVGAASFAPVIAAASPNLIGVDHFSELQNPIDLDNIFRQERHRKWCRLRDQADTQFLGLTLPGILLRRPWEDDGSHRFGFRFQEDARAKDDSRYLWGNAIWAMGVVVMRAFVSCGWFADIC
;
A
#
# COMPACT_ATOMS: atom_id res chain seq x y z
N MET A 1 -43.09 -27.12 58.14
CA MET A 1 -42.47 -26.68 59.40
C MET A 1 -41.01 -26.45 59.09
N SER A 2 -40.44 -25.26 58.98
CA SER A 2 -40.82 -23.89 59.39
C SER A 2 -39.94 -22.97 58.51
N THR A 3 -40.50 -22.14 57.64
CA THR A 3 -40.71 -20.68 57.75
C THR A 3 -39.45 -19.81 57.97
N ASP A 4 -39.13 -19.06 56.91
CA ASP A 4 -38.68 -17.65 56.81
C ASP A 4 -37.22 -17.23 57.10
N PRO A 5 -36.74 -16.09 56.53
CA PRO A 5 -37.14 -15.44 55.27
C PRO A 5 -35.96 -14.93 54.41
N ALA A 6 -36.33 -14.53 53.18
CA ALA A 6 -35.51 -13.79 52.22
C ALA A 6 -34.97 -12.45 52.78
N GLN A 7 -33.70 -12.16 52.49
CA GLN A 7 -33.15 -10.81 52.57
C GLN A 7 -32.65 -10.36 51.20
N SER A 8 -33.31 -9.32 50.71
CA SER A 8 -32.93 -8.48 49.59
C SER A 8 -31.74 -7.61 49.98
N HIS A 9 -30.60 -7.76 49.32
CA HIS A 9 -29.56 -6.74 49.34
C HIS A 9 -29.73 -5.85 48.12
N ALA A 10 -30.42 -4.73 48.34
CA ALA A 10 -30.38 -3.56 47.49
C ALA A 10 -28.99 -2.92 47.63
N SER A 11 -28.19 -2.95 46.56
CA SER A 11 -26.97 -2.16 46.47
C SER A 11 -27.33 -0.72 46.15
N THR A 12 -27.33 0.09 47.20
CA THR A 12 -27.46 1.55 47.17
C THR A 12 -26.44 2.13 46.19
N VAL A 13 -26.94 2.70 45.09
CA VAL A 13 -26.18 3.57 44.20
C VAL A 13 -25.82 4.81 44.99
N TYR A 14 -24.55 4.92 45.37
CA TYR A 14 -23.97 6.17 45.85
C TYR A 14 -24.09 7.19 44.71
N SER A 15 -25.01 8.13 44.90
CA SER A 15 -25.10 9.36 44.14
C SER A 15 -24.00 10.28 44.66
N GLU A 16 -22.80 10.17 44.10
CA GLU A 16 -21.79 11.21 44.23
C GLU A 16 -22.23 12.40 43.38
N SER A 17 -22.99 13.30 44.00
CA SER A 17 -23.12 14.68 43.58
C SER A 17 -21.73 15.30 43.59
N THR A 18 -21.03 15.23 42.47
CA THR A 18 -19.80 15.99 42.25
C THR A 18 -20.24 17.45 42.12
N GLN A 19 -20.13 18.20 43.23
CA GLN A 19 -20.23 19.64 43.21
C GLN A 19 -19.12 20.15 42.30
N GLU A 20 -19.49 20.71 41.15
CA GLU A 20 -18.58 21.41 40.27
C GLU A 20 -17.97 22.61 41.02
N ASP A 21 -16.66 22.56 41.21
CA ASP A 21 -15.85 23.65 41.72
C ASP A 21 -15.92 24.83 40.72
N PRO A 22 -16.33 26.05 41.12
CA PRO A 22 -16.67 27.13 40.19
C PRO A 22 -15.44 27.91 39.66
N SER A 23 -14.23 27.36 39.76
CA SER A 23 -12.97 28.05 39.45
C SER A 23 -12.15 27.42 38.31
N HIS A 24 -12.81 26.80 37.33
CA HIS A 24 -12.22 26.61 36.01
C HIS A 24 -12.82 27.65 35.05
N PRO A 25 -12.01 28.46 34.33
CA PRO A 25 -12.53 29.36 33.32
C PRO A 25 -13.28 28.51 32.30
N GLN A 26 -14.60 28.75 32.17
CA GLN A 26 -15.44 28.10 31.18
C GLN A 26 -14.79 28.32 29.81
N VAL A 27 -14.19 27.27 29.25
CA VAL A 27 -13.61 27.32 27.91
C VAL A 27 -14.76 27.56 26.96
N SER A 28 -14.86 28.80 26.45
CA SER A 28 -15.81 29.17 25.40
C SER A 28 -15.77 28.10 24.32
N GLN A 29 -16.88 27.39 24.09
CA GLN A 29 -16.93 26.30 23.12
C GLN A 29 -16.64 26.86 21.73
N SER A 30 -15.57 26.35 21.09
CA SER A 30 -15.19 26.75 19.73
C SER A 30 -16.24 26.32 18.71
N LEU A 31 -16.23 26.94 17.53
CA LEU A 31 -17.04 26.50 16.39
C LEU A 31 -16.77 25.03 16.03
N LEU A 32 -15.54 24.55 16.19
CA LEU A 32 -15.17 23.14 15.97
C LEU A 32 -15.84 22.21 16.98
N ASP A 33 -15.87 22.57 18.26
CA ASP A 33 -16.53 21.77 19.30
C ASP A 33 -18.03 21.62 19.01
N GLN A 34 -18.66 22.71 18.54
CA GLN A 34 -20.07 22.71 18.14
C GLN A 34 -20.32 21.85 16.90
N LEU A 35 -19.41 21.86 15.91
CA LEU A 35 -19.52 21.00 14.73
C LEU A 35 -19.40 19.51 15.08
N VAL A 36 -18.41 19.13 15.88
CA VAL A 36 -18.15 17.72 16.20
C VAL A 36 -19.23 17.12 17.11
N THR A 37 -19.82 17.91 17.99
CA THR A 37 -20.88 17.46 18.93
C THR A 37 -22.29 17.51 18.34
N SER A 38 -22.49 18.21 17.22
CA SER A 38 -23.81 18.35 16.61
C SER A 38 -24.26 17.09 15.84
N GLY A 39 -25.43 16.55 16.22
CA GLY A 39 -26.10 15.48 15.47
C GLY A 39 -26.64 15.95 14.11
N ALA A 40 -27.14 15.02 13.28
CA ALA A 40 -27.50 15.24 11.87
C ALA A 40 -28.39 16.48 11.58
N VAL A 41 -29.26 16.87 12.52
CA VAL A 41 -30.15 18.05 12.37
C VAL A 41 -29.43 19.38 12.65
N GLY A 42 -28.39 19.39 13.50
CA GLY A 42 -27.58 20.57 13.79
C GLY A 42 -26.51 20.88 12.73
N GLN A 43 -26.22 19.91 11.85
CA GLN A 43 -25.16 20.04 10.85
C GLN A 43 -25.45 21.11 9.79
N SER A 44 -26.71 21.36 9.42
CA SER A 44 -27.07 22.34 8.38
C SER A 44 -26.80 23.79 8.82
N GLN A 45 -27.19 24.15 10.03
CA GLN A 45 -26.98 25.49 10.59
C GLN A 45 -25.50 25.75 10.90
N GLN A 46 -24.80 24.74 11.41
CA GLN A 46 -23.37 24.84 11.70
C GLN A 46 -22.51 24.84 10.41
N SER A 47 -22.94 24.13 9.36
CA SER A 47 -22.32 24.23 8.03
C SER A 47 -22.43 25.63 7.45
N GLY A 48 -23.56 26.31 7.65
CA GLY A 48 -23.74 27.71 7.23
C GLY A 48 -22.72 28.65 7.90
N ARG A 49 -22.50 28.49 9.21
CA ARG A 49 -21.48 29.25 9.95
C ARG A 49 -20.06 28.96 9.48
N LEU A 50 -19.73 27.70 9.21
CA LEU A 50 -18.43 27.33 8.66
C LEU A 50 -18.20 27.97 7.29
N VAL A 51 -19.19 27.95 6.41
CA VAL A 51 -19.12 28.61 5.09
C VAL A 51 -18.94 30.13 5.24
N SER A 52 -19.62 30.76 6.20
CA SER A 52 -19.40 32.18 6.50
C SER A 52 -17.96 32.44 6.96
N PHE A 53 -17.40 31.60 7.83
CA PHE A 53 -16.01 31.72 8.28
C PHE A 53 -15.01 31.55 7.12
N LEU A 54 -15.17 30.53 6.26
CA LEU A 54 -14.26 30.26 5.14
C LEU A 54 -14.26 31.36 4.07
N ASN A 55 -15.36 32.09 3.91
CA ASN A 55 -15.48 33.19 2.96
C ASN A 55 -15.08 34.56 3.53
N GLU A 56 -14.88 34.65 4.85
CA GLU A 56 -14.57 35.91 5.53
C GLU A 56 -13.12 36.32 5.29
N LYS A 57 -12.90 37.55 4.80
CA LYS A 57 -11.56 38.07 4.47
C LYS A 57 -10.94 38.85 5.62
N ASN A 58 -11.76 39.35 6.56
CA ASN A 58 -11.27 40.11 7.69
C ASN A 58 -10.90 39.17 8.85
N PRO A 59 -9.63 39.13 9.30
CA PRO A 59 -9.20 38.21 10.35
C PRO A 59 -9.92 38.44 11.69
N ALA A 60 -10.30 39.68 12.02
CA ALA A 60 -11.04 39.96 13.24
C ALA A 60 -12.47 39.40 13.19
N ALA A 61 -13.13 39.53 12.03
CA ALA A 61 -14.46 38.96 11.82
C ALA A 61 -14.42 37.41 11.83
N ALA A 62 -13.40 36.82 11.20
CA ALA A 62 -13.18 35.37 11.21
C ALA A 62 -12.94 34.83 12.64
N LEU A 63 -12.11 35.51 13.43
CA LEU A 63 -11.88 35.15 14.84
C LEU A 63 -13.16 35.23 15.67
N ARG A 64 -13.98 36.27 15.44
CA ARG A 64 -15.28 36.39 16.11
C ARG A 64 -16.23 35.25 15.73
N LEU A 65 -16.25 34.82 14.46
CA LEU A 65 -17.07 33.70 14.01
C LEU A 65 -16.61 32.37 14.62
N TRP A 66 -15.30 32.18 14.78
CA TRP A 66 -14.72 30.95 15.33
C TRP A 66 -14.83 30.85 16.86
N LEU A 67 -14.49 31.92 17.57
CA LEU A 67 -14.44 31.97 19.04
C LEU A 67 -15.73 32.51 19.67
N GLY A 68 -16.65 33.05 18.87
CA GLY A 68 -17.88 33.72 19.32
C GLY A 68 -17.68 35.16 19.83
N LYS A 69 -16.48 35.49 20.33
CA LYS A 69 -16.09 36.82 20.82
C LYS A 69 -14.72 37.25 20.33
N LEU A 70 -14.49 38.56 20.26
CA LEU A 70 -13.16 39.13 20.04
C LEU A 70 -12.47 39.26 21.40
N PRO A 71 -11.21 38.79 21.54
CA PRO A 71 -10.43 38.99 22.74
C PRO A 71 -10.06 40.48 22.90
N GLU A 72 -10.37 41.08 24.04
CA GLU A 72 -10.13 42.50 24.32
C GLU A 72 -8.97 42.72 25.31
N SER A 73 -8.64 41.71 26.12
CA SER A 73 -7.52 41.73 27.06
C SER A 73 -6.37 40.80 26.66
N GLN A 74 -5.17 41.05 27.20
CA GLN A 74 -3.99 40.19 26.97
C GLN A 74 -4.25 38.74 27.40
N GLN A 75 -4.96 38.53 28.52
CA GLN A 75 -5.30 37.20 29.01
C GLN A 75 -6.26 36.46 28.07
N GLU A 76 -7.23 37.18 27.48
CA GLU A 76 -8.14 36.60 26.50
C GLU A 76 -7.44 36.29 25.16
N LEU A 77 -6.46 37.11 24.75
CA LEU A 77 -5.64 36.83 23.58
C LEU A 77 -4.82 35.55 23.75
N ASP A 78 -4.21 35.35 24.92
CA ASP A 78 -3.45 34.14 25.21
C ASP A 78 -4.36 32.91 25.28
N SER A 79 -5.53 33.02 25.89
CA SER A 79 -6.56 31.96 25.87
C SER A 79 -7.02 31.64 24.45
N ALA A 80 -7.28 32.64 23.60
CA ALA A 80 -7.69 32.46 22.22
C ALA A 80 -6.61 31.73 21.40
N ARG A 81 -5.33 32.08 21.59
CA ARG A 81 -4.21 31.39 20.92
C ARG A 81 -4.14 29.91 21.29
N ILE A 82 -4.33 29.59 22.57
CA ILE A 82 -4.35 28.20 23.05
C ILE A 82 -5.52 27.45 22.41
N THR A 83 -6.73 28.03 22.42
CA THR A 83 -7.92 27.41 21.81
C THR A 83 -7.74 27.19 20.31
N LEU A 84 -7.24 28.17 19.57
CA LEU A 84 -6.98 28.03 18.14
C LEU A 84 -5.92 26.96 17.85
N SER A 85 -4.83 26.94 18.63
CA SER A 85 -3.78 25.93 18.46
C SER A 85 -4.30 24.51 18.74
N ARG A 86 -5.15 24.37 19.77
CA ARG A 86 -5.87 23.12 20.06
C ARG A 86 -6.79 22.71 18.91
N ASP A 87 -7.56 23.65 18.37
CA ASP A 87 -8.51 23.37 17.30
C ASP A 87 -7.80 23.00 16.00
N VAL A 88 -6.69 23.66 15.65
CA VAL A 88 -5.83 23.29 14.53
C VAL A 88 -5.26 21.89 14.73
N SER A 89 -4.72 21.58 15.91
CA SER A 89 -4.23 20.23 16.23
C SER A 89 -5.31 19.17 16.04
N ARG A 90 -6.54 19.46 16.47
CA ARG A 90 -7.68 18.54 16.32
C ARG A 90 -8.09 18.37 14.85
N ILE A 91 -8.03 19.42 14.04
CA ILE A 91 -8.28 19.33 12.59
C ILE A 91 -7.19 18.47 11.94
N ASP A 92 -5.93 18.70 12.27
CA ASP A 92 -4.78 17.93 11.75
C ASP A 92 -4.90 16.44 12.11
N GLU A 93 -5.36 16.12 13.33
CA GLU A 93 -5.66 14.74 13.76
C GLU A 93 -6.78 14.11 12.91
N LEU A 94 -7.88 14.83 12.68
CA LEU A 94 -9.00 14.35 11.86
C LEU A 94 -8.58 14.13 10.40
N LEU A 95 -7.82 15.06 9.83
CA LEU A 95 -7.26 14.93 8.48
C LEU A 95 -6.28 13.76 8.40
N SER A 96 -5.40 13.62 9.39
CA SER A 96 -4.44 12.52 9.46
C SER A 96 -5.14 11.17 9.54
N ALA A 97 -6.17 11.03 10.38
CA ALA A 97 -6.97 9.81 10.47
C ALA A 97 -7.65 9.48 9.12
N GLN A 98 -8.23 10.47 8.44
CA GLN A 98 -8.89 10.28 7.16
C GLN A 98 -7.89 9.89 6.05
N VAL A 99 -6.73 10.56 5.99
CA VAL A 99 -5.69 10.24 5.01
C VAL A 99 -5.10 8.85 5.27
N ASN A 100 -4.84 8.50 6.53
CA ASN A 100 -4.41 7.17 6.91
C ASN A 100 -5.41 6.10 6.46
N ALA A 101 -6.71 6.32 6.66
CA ALA A 101 -7.74 5.38 6.19
C ALA A 101 -7.73 5.20 4.65
N VAL A 102 -7.46 6.26 3.89
CA VAL A 102 -7.33 6.19 2.43
C VAL A 102 -6.06 5.43 2.04
N LEU A 103 -4.90 5.79 2.62
CA LEU A 103 -3.61 5.17 2.31
C LEU A 103 -3.55 3.70 2.72
N GLN A 104 -4.26 3.31 3.78
CA GLN A 104 -4.31 1.93 4.29
C GLN A 104 -5.40 1.08 3.63
N CYS A 105 -6.17 1.65 2.69
CA CYS A 105 -7.15 0.88 1.95
C CYS A 105 -6.44 -0.15 1.04
N PRO A 106 -6.73 -1.46 1.13
CA PRO A 106 -6.01 -2.49 0.37
C PRO A 106 -6.03 -2.27 -1.13
N GLN A 107 -7.13 -1.74 -1.67
CA GLN A 107 -7.27 -1.43 -3.09
C GLN A 107 -6.34 -0.29 -3.51
N PHE A 108 -6.22 0.74 -2.66
CA PHE A 108 -5.33 1.85 -2.91
C PHE A 108 -3.86 1.43 -2.77
N GLN A 109 -3.51 0.65 -1.74
CA GLN A 109 -2.15 0.13 -1.57
C GLN A 109 -1.72 -0.78 -2.73
N ALA A 110 -2.61 -1.64 -3.25
CA ALA A 110 -2.31 -2.47 -4.41
C ALA A 110 -2.02 -1.63 -5.66
N LEU A 111 -2.78 -0.55 -5.86
CA LEU A 111 -2.55 0.40 -6.95
C LEU A 111 -1.24 1.17 -6.74
N GLU A 112 -1.05 1.74 -5.54
CA GLU A 112 0.13 2.54 -5.19
C GLU A 112 1.41 1.72 -5.31
N SER A 113 1.43 0.48 -4.79
CA SER A 113 2.59 -0.42 -4.86
C SER A 113 2.94 -0.81 -6.30
N SER A 114 1.93 -1.05 -7.15
CA SER A 114 2.15 -1.38 -8.56
C SER A 114 2.77 -0.21 -9.33
N TRP A 115 2.21 0.99 -9.19
CA TRP A 115 2.71 2.18 -9.88
C TRP A 115 4.04 2.67 -9.32
N ARG A 116 4.25 2.63 -8.00
CA ARG A 116 5.54 2.98 -7.41
C ARG A 116 6.62 1.97 -7.74
N GLY A 117 6.30 0.69 -7.83
CA GLY A 117 7.22 -0.34 -8.30
C GLY A 117 7.66 -0.10 -9.75
N LEU A 118 6.72 0.23 -10.63
CA LEU A 118 7.03 0.64 -12.01
C LEU A 118 7.87 1.93 -12.05
N TYR A 119 7.54 2.92 -11.22
CA TYR A 119 8.31 4.16 -11.11
C TYR A 119 9.73 3.89 -10.59
N TYR A 120 9.91 2.96 -9.66
CA TYR A 120 11.22 2.53 -9.17
C TYR A 120 12.07 1.94 -10.31
N LEU A 121 11.49 1.05 -11.11
CA LEU A 121 12.16 0.47 -12.29
C LEU A 121 12.51 1.54 -13.33
N TRP A 122 11.58 2.46 -13.61
CA TRP A 122 11.78 3.57 -14.55
C TRP A 122 12.87 4.54 -14.08
N SER A 123 12.88 4.89 -12.80
CA SER A 123 13.87 5.81 -12.23
C SER A 123 15.28 5.21 -12.30
N ALA A 124 15.41 3.90 -12.04
CA ALA A 124 16.67 3.19 -12.19
C ALA A 124 17.16 3.19 -13.65
N ARG A 125 16.25 2.96 -14.62
CA ARG A 125 16.58 3.07 -16.06
C ARG A 125 17.16 4.43 -16.40
N GLU A 126 16.52 5.51 -15.95
CA GLU A 126 16.98 6.88 -16.22
C GLU A 126 18.36 7.16 -15.59
N ALA A 127 18.60 6.69 -14.37
CA ALA A 127 19.90 6.82 -13.72
C ALA A 127 21.01 6.11 -14.51
N TYR A 128 20.78 4.86 -14.93
CA TYR A 128 21.76 4.09 -15.69
C TYR A 128 22.00 4.62 -17.10
N ALA A 129 20.99 5.24 -17.72
CA ALA A 129 21.13 5.90 -19.02
C ALA A 129 22.10 7.09 -18.97
N GLY A 130 22.23 7.76 -17.82
CA GLY A 130 23.14 8.89 -17.64
C GLY A 130 24.58 8.51 -17.29
N GLU A 131 24.82 7.37 -16.63
CA GLU A 131 26.13 7.00 -16.07
C GLU A 131 27.02 6.17 -17.00
N PHE A 132 26.43 5.38 -17.91
CA PHE A 132 27.17 4.40 -18.73
C PHE A 132 27.14 4.69 -20.24
N ALA A 133 26.98 5.96 -20.62
CA ALA A 133 27.03 6.42 -22.01
C ALA A 133 28.48 6.41 -22.57
N PHE A 134 29.06 5.23 -22.70
CA PHE A 134 30.41 5.06 -23.28
C PHE A 134 30.39 4.95 -24.81
N ASP A 135 29.23 4.66 -25.44
CA ASP A 135 29.11 4.55 -26.90
C ASP A 135 27.67 4.90 -27.37
N GLU A 136 27.53 5.58 -28.51
CA GLU A 136 26.23 5.87 -29.17
C GLU A 136 25.46 4.58 -29.53
N SER A 137 26.16 3.44 -29.55
CA SER A 137 25.67 2.09 -29.83
C SER A 137 25.14 1.33 -28.60
N THR A 138 25.16 1.91 -27.39
CA THR A 138 24.71 1.21 -26.16
C THR A 138 23.20 0.86 -26.25
N PRO A 139 22.79 -0.39 -25.97
CA PRO A 139 21.41 -0.82 -26.15
C PRO A 139 20.47 -0.07 -25.21
N ARG A 140 19.57 0.72 -25.80
CA ARG A 140 18.52 1.46 -25.08
C ARG A 140 17.59 0.46 -24.41
N VAL A 141 17.70 0.30 -23.09
CA VAL A 141 16.74 -0.49 -22.31
C VAL A 141 15.34 0.07 -22.55
N GLN A 142 14.43 -0.76 -23.04
CA GLN A 142 13.03 -0.42 -23.25
C GLN A 142 12.18 -1.09 -22.18
N ILE A 143 11.34 -0.30 -21.50
CA ILE A 143 10.34 -0.82 -20.58
C ILE A 143 9.00 -0.75 -21.31
N ARG A 144 8.37 -1.90 -21.53
CA ARG A 144 7.02 -1.99 -22.12
C ARG A 144 6.06 -2.51 -21.06
N VAL A 145 4.92 -1.84 -20.92
CA VAL A 145 3.92 -2.15 -19.89
C VAL A 145 2.67 -2.70 -20.56
N LEU A 146 2.19 -3.83 -20.04
CA LEU A 146 0.90 -4.42 -20.39
C LEU A 146 0.04 -4.42 -19.13
N ASP A 147 -1.00 -3.59 -19.13
CA ASP A 147 -1.98 -3.58 -18.05
C ASP A 147 -2.99 -4.72 -18.23
N VAL A 148 -2.89 -5.73 -17.38
CA VAL A 148 -3.74 -6.91 -17.35
C VAL A 148 -3.89 -7.33 -15.90
N SER A 149 -5.12 -7.67 -15.48
CA SER A 149 -5.33 -8.29 -14.17
C SER A 149 -4.97 -9.78 -14.21
N LYS A 150 -4.55 -10.34 -13.06
CA LYS A 150 -4.27 -11.78 -12.92
C LYS A 150 -5.43 -12.67 -13.39
N ARG A 151 -6.67 -12.23 -13.11
CA ARG A 151 -7.90 -12.94 -13.49
C ARG A 151 -8.16 -12.90 -14.99
N GLU A 152 -7.90 -11.78 -15.66
CA GLU A 152 -8.03 -11.69 -17.12
C GLU A 152 -6.99 -12.55 -17.80
N LEU A 153 -5.76 -12.57 -17.28
CA LEU A 153 -4.70 -13.41 -17.78
C LEU A 153 -5.07 -14.90 -17.69
N PHE A 154 -5.56 -15.35 -16.53
CA PHE A 154 -6.05 -16.72 -16.34
C PHE A 154 -7.16 -17.07 -17.34
N LYS A 155 -8.15 -16.19 -17.51
CA LYS A 155 -9.25 -16.40 -18.49
C LYS A 155 -8.77 -16.45 -19.93
N ASP A 156 -7.71 -15.72 -20.30
CA ASP A 156 -7.13 -15.76 -21.64
C ASP A 156 -6.48 -17.13 -21.91
N PHE A 157 -5.77 -17.68 -20.92
CA PHE A 157 -5.22 -19.03 -20.99
C PHE A 157 -6.30 -20.12 -21.02
N GLU A 158 -7.37 -20.02 -20.22
CA GLU A 158 -8.46 -21.01 -20.24
C GLU A 158 -9.24 -21.04 -21.56
N LYS A 159 -9.40 -19.88 -22.22
CA LYS A 159 -10.09 -19.79 -23.51
C LYS A 159 -9.27 -20.35 -24.67
N ALA A 160 -7.94 -20.35 -24.53
CA ALA A 160 -7.06 -20.82 -25.58
C ALA A 160 -7.07 -22.35 -25.63
N GLN A 161 -7.27 -22.92 -26.82
CA GLN A 161 -7.21 -24.38 -27.01
C GLN A 161 -5.79 -24.94 -26.82
N SER A 162 -4.78 -24.09 -26.98
CA SER A 162 -3.36 -24.39 -26.88
C SER A 162 -2.60 -23.14 -26.41
N PHE A 163 -1.43 -23.34 -25.79
CA PHE A 163 -0.65 -22.26 -25.17
C PHE A 163 -0.11 -21.22 -26.18
N ASP A 164 0.00 -21.59 -27.45
CA ASP A 164 0.49 -20.74 -28.55
C ASP A 164 -0.60 -19.84 -29.17
N ARG A 165 -1.86 -19.99 -28.74
CA ARG A 165 -3.01 -19.25 -29.32
C ARG A 165 -3.58 -18.16 -28.42
N ASN A 166 -3.01 -17.96 -27.23
CA ASN A 166 -3.48 -16.94 -26.31
C ASN A 166 -2.96 -15.53 -26.70
N THR A 167 -3.54 -14.51 -26.11
CA THR A 167 -3.22 -13.11 -26.43
C THR A 167 -1.84 -12.71 -25.93
N LEU A 168 -1.40 -13.25 -24.80
CA LEU A 168 -0.05 -12.99 -24.27
C LEU A 168 1.04 -13.50 -25.23
N PHE A 169 0.91 -14.75 -25.68
CA PHE A 169 1.85 -15.41 -26.60
C PHE A 169 1.98 -14.62 -27.90
N ARG A 170 0.86 -14.18 -28.49
CA ARG A 170 0.89 -13.35 -29.70
C ARG A 170 1.64 -12.04 -29.49
N ARG A 171 1.51 -11.40 -28.33
CA ARG A 171 2.17 -10.13 -28.01
C ARG A 171 3.66 -10.29 -27.66
N VAL A 172 4.02 -11.38 -27.00
CA VAL A 172 5.39 -11.63 -26.53
C VAL A 172 6.22 -12.31 -27.62
N TYR A 173 5.69 -13.37 -28.20
CA TYR A 173 6.37 -14.18 -29.20
C TYR A 173 6.10 -13.67 -30.62
N GLU A 174 4.88 -13.75 -31.13
CA GLU A 174 4.60 -13.50 -32.57
C GLU A 174 4.94 -12.07 -33.00
N ALA A 175 4.52 -11.07 -32.22
CA ALA A 175 4.68 -9.66 -32.57
C ALA A 175 6.15 -9.18 -32.51
N GLU A 176 7.00 -9.86 -31.74
CA GLU A 176 8.39 -9.44 -31.53
C GLU A 176 9.36 -10.53 -31.96
N PHE A 177 9.52 -11.60 -31.15
CA PHE A 177 10.51 -12.65 -31.39
C PHE A 177 10.30 -13.37 -32.74
N GLY A 178 9.05 -13.63 -33.12
CA GLY A 178 8.69 -14.31 -34.36
C GLY A 178 8.64 -13.40 -35.60
N THR A 179 8.78 -12.08 -35.43
CA THR A 179 8.70 -11.12 -36.53
C THR A 179 10.09 -10.64 -36.94
N ALA A 180 10.39 -10.68 -38.24
CA ALA A 180 11.66 -10.18 -38.76
C ALA A 180 11.82 -8.67 -38.48
N GLY A 181 12.86 -8.30 -37.72
CA GLY A 181 13.11 -6.93 -37.27
C GLY A 181 12.36 -6.51 -35.99
N GLY A 182 11.69 -7.44 -35.31
CA GLY A 182 11.10 -7.22 -33.99
C GLY A 182 12.16 -7.05 -32.89
N THR A 183 11.74 -6.54 -31.73
CA THR A 183 12.62 -6.37 -30.55
C THR A 183 12.23 -7.36 -29.46
N PRO A 184 12.92 -8.52 -29.36
CA PRO A 184 12.53 -9.55 -28.41
C PRO A 184 12.64 -9.07 -26.96
N TYR A 185 11.76 -9.59 -26.11
CA TYR A 185 11.77 -9.29 -24.68
C TYR A 185 12.91 -10.04 -24.01
N GLY A 186 13.78 -9.32 -23.27
CA GLY A 186 14.85 -9.97 -22.49
C GLY A 186 14.35 -10.64 -21.21
N MET A 187 13.26 -10.15 -20.63
CA MET A 187 12.66 -10.66 -19.40
C MET A 187 11.22 -10.16 -19.28
N LEU A 188 10.36 -10.95 -18.65
CA LEU A 188 8.98 -10.59 -18.33
C LEU A 188 8.84 -10.44 -16.81
N LEU A 189 8.37 -9.27 -16.37
CA LEU A 189 8.06 -9.01 -14.95
C LEU A 189 6.55 -9.15 -14.74
N ALA A 190 6.13 -10.21 -14.05
CA ALA A 190 4.74 -10.46 -13.71
C ALA A 190 4.44 -9.90 -12.30
N ASN A 191 3.79 -8.73 -12.25
CA ASN A 191 3.40 -8.07 -10.99
C ASN A 191 2.21 -8.72 -10.28
N TYR A 192 2.32 -10.02 -10.02
CA TYR A 192 1.35 -10.81 -9.29
C TYR A 192 2.05 -11.62 -8.19
N GLN A 193 1.30 -11.90 -7.13
CA GLN A 193 1.72 -12.83 -6.10
C GLN A 193 1.08 -14.19 -6.35
N PHE A 194 1.89 -15.25 -6.31
CA PHE A 194 1.47 -16.62 -6.53
C PHE A 194 1.54 -17.44 -5.24
N SER A 195 0.42 -18.05 -4.89
CA SER A 195 0.25 -18.93 -3.74
C SER A 195 0.33 -20.40 -4.15
N ASN A 196 0.20 -21.31 -3.19
CA ASN A 196 0.05 -22.74 -3.44
C ASN A 196 -1.37 -23.12 -3.94
N HIS A 197 -2.19 -22.16 -4.36
CA HIS A 197 -3.51 -22.43 -4.90
C HIS A 197 -3.42 -23.10 -6.29
N PRO A 198 -4.25 -24.10 -6.62
CA PRO A 198 -4.16 -24.80 -7.90
C PRO A 198 -4.20 -23.90 -9.14
N GLU A 199 -5.06 -22.87 -9.16
CA GLU A 199 -5.15 -21.92 -10.29
C GLU A 199 -3.89 -21.07 -10.45
N ASP A 200 -3.23 -20.72 -9.33
CA ASP A 200 -1.99 -19.97 -9.34
C ASP A 200 -0.86 -20.80 -9.95
N LEU A 201 -0.80 -22.09 -9.58
CA LEU A 201 0.17 -23.04 -10.10
C LEU A 201 -0.06 -23.35 -11.59
N ASP A 202 -1.31 -23.47 -12.04
CA ASP A 202 -1.63 -23.61 -13.47
C ASP A 202 -1.20 -22.37 -14.26
N LEU A 203 -1.44 -21.18 -13.71
CA LEU A 203 -1.02 -19.94 -14.36
C LEU A 203 0.51 -19.82 -14.42
N LEU A 204 1.24 -20.25 -13.38
CA LEU A 204 2.70 -20.31 -13.40
C LEU A 204 3.23 -21.29 -14.46
N GLU A 205 2.63 -22.47 -14.56
CA GLU A 205 2.95 -23.44 -15.61
C GLU A 205 2.80 -22.80 -16.99
N LYS A 206 1.66 -22.16 -17.28
CA LYS A 206 1.43 -21.48 -18.56
C LYS A 206 2.35 -20.31 -18.82
N LEU A 207 2.73 -19.56 -17.79
CA LEU A 207 3.74 -18.50 -17.92
C LEU A 207 5.12 -19.06 -18.22
N SER A 208 5.48 -20.21 -17.64
CA SER A 208 6.76 -20.89 -17.92
C SER A 208 6.85 -21.38 -19.36
N GLU A 209 5.75 -21.92 -19.92
CA GLU A 209 5.65 -22.32 -21.32
C GLU A 209 5.87 -21.12 -22.27
N VAL A 210 5.26 -19.97 -21.96
CA VAL A 210 5.45 -18.73 -22.74
C VAL A 210 6.88 -18.20 -22.63
N GLY A 211 7.46 -18.23 -21.43
CA GLY A 211 8.85 -17.83 -21.20
C GLY A 211 9.85 -18.70 -21.95
N ALA A 212 9.64 -20.01 -21.93
CA ALA A 212 10.45 -20.98 -22.66
C ALA A 212 10.37 -20.79 -24.17
N ALA A 213 9.16 -20.59 -24.71
CA ALA A 213 8.98 -20.35 -26.14
C ALA A 213 9.60 -19.04 -26.62
N SER A 214 9.56 -17.98 -25.80
CA SER A 214 10.09 -16.65 -26.14
C SER A 214 11.54 -16.41 -25.72
N PHE A 215 12.18 -17.39 -25.06
CA PHE A 215 13.50 -17.26 -24.43
C PHE A 215 13.58 -16.06 -23.46
N ALA A 216 12.46 -15.71 -22.83
CA ALA A 216 12.35 -14.58 -21.91
C ALA A 216 11.98 -15.12 -20.52
N PRO A 217 12.91 -15.08 -19.54
CA PRO A 217 12.61 -15.48 -18.18
C PRO A 217 11.43 -14.68 -17.61
N VAL A 218 10.51 -15.36 -16.94
CA VAL A 218 9.38 -14.76 -16.25
C VAL A 218 9.69 -14.66 -14.77
N ILE A 219 9.73 -13.44 -14.25
CA ILE A 219 9.95 -13.17 -12.84
C ILE A 219 8.63 -12.75 -12.20
N ALA A 220 8.21 -13.49 -11.18
CA ALA A 220 6.99 -13.22 -10.42
C ALA A 220 7.29 -13.18 -8.91
N ALA A 221 6.30 -12.80 -8.11
CA ALA A 221 6.41 -12.84 -6.66
C ALA A 221 5.73 -14.09 -6.08
N ALA A 222 6.36 -14.72 -5.08
CA ALA A 222 5.71 -15.73 -4.27
C ALA A 222 4.89 -15.07 -3.15
N SER A 223 3.74 -15.66 -2.82
CA SER A 223 2.98 -15.34 -1.61
C SER A 223 3.58 -16.10 -0.42
N PRO A 224 3.50 -15.58 0.82
CA PRO A 224 3.94 -16.32 2.01
C PRO A 224 3.28 -17.71 2.12
N ASN A 225 2.03 -17.84 1.67
CA ASN A 225 1.31 -19.11 1.63
C ASN A 225 2.00 -20.20 0.79
N LEU A 226 2.85 -19.83 -0.18
CA LEU A 226 3.60 -20.80 -0.99
C LEU A 226 4.60 -21.58 -0.13
N ILE A 227 5.25 -20.90 0.81
CA ILE A 227 6.21 -21.49 1.75
C ILE A 227 5.55 -21.93 3.07
N GLY A 228 4.22 -21.88 3.15
CA GLY A 228 3.45 -22.39 4.29
C GLY A 228 3.39 -21.47 5.51
N VAL A 229 3.69 -20.18 5.36
CA VAL A 229 3.52 -19.15 6.41
C VAL A 229 2.41 -18.18 6.01
N ASP A 230 1.79 -17.50 6.99
CA ASP A 230 0.74 -16.51 6.72
C ASP A 230 1.37 -15.13 6.40
N HIS A 231 2.46 -14.78 7.09
CA HIS A 231 3.20 -13.53 6.90
C HIS A 231 4.70 -13.75 6.70
N PHE A 232 5.33 -12.91 5.87
CA PHE A 232 6.80 -12.96 5.70
C PHE A 232 7.57 -12.60 6.96
N SER A 233 6.95 -11.91 7.93
CA SER A 233 7.57 -11.61 9.23
C SER A 233 7.87 -12.89 10.05
N GLU A 234 7.20 -14.01 9.74
CA GLU A 234 7.46 -15.32 10.38
C GLU A 234 8.75 -15.99 9.90
N LEU A 235 9.36 -15.52 8.79
CA LEU A 235 10.65 -15.99 8.29
C LEU A 235 11.82 -15.76 9.27
N GLN A 236 11.60 -15.01 10.35
CA GLN A 236 12.57 -14.89 11.45
C GLN A 236 12.80 -16.21 12.17
N ASN A 237 11.81 -17.11 12.15
CA ASN A 237 11.93 -18.44 12.74
C ASN A 237 12.51 -19.42 11.70
N PRO A 238 13.32 -20.41 12.14
CA PRO A 238 13.82 -21.43 11.23
C PRO A 238 12.66 -22.25 10.65
N ILE A 239 12.51 -22.20 9.33
CA ILE A 239 11.48 -22.95 8.60
C ILE A 239 12.15 -24.09 7.83
N ASP A 240 11.64 -25.30 8.01
CA ASP A 240 12.05 -26.47 7.23
C ASP A 240 11.23 -26.54 5.93
N LEU A 241 11.75 -25.90 4.88
CA LEU A 241 11.11 -25.86 3.56
C LEU A 241 10.99 -27.27 2.94
N ASP A 242 11.94 -28.16 3.19
CA ASP A 242 11.92 -29.51 2.63
C ASP A 242 10.75 -30.31 3.18
N ASN A 243 10.49 -30.20 4.49
CA ASN A 243 9.34 -30.84 5.10
C ASN A 243 8.01 -30.22 4.62
N ILE A 244 7.96 -28.89 4.44
CA ILE A 244 6.77 -28.21 3.92
C ILE A 244 6.43 -28.68 2.50
N PHE A 245 7.41 -28.70 1.60
CA PHE A 245 7.19 -29.09 0.21
C PHE A 245 6.92 -30.58 0.01
N ARG A 246 7.20 -31.44 1.01
CA ARG A 246 6.83 -32.86 0.99
C ARG A 246 5.35 -33.12 1.31
N GLN A 247 4.63 -32.13 1.82
CA GLN A 247 3.21 -32.26 2.16
C GLN A 247 2.37 -32.44 0.89
N GLU A 248 1.27 -33.19 0.97
CA GLU A 248 0.42 -33.47 -0.20
C GLU A 248 -0.14 -32.19 -0.85
N ARG A 249 -0.36 -31.14 -0.05
CA ARG A 249 -0.82 -29.83 -0.55
C ARG A 249 0.15 -29.20 -1.55
N HIS A 250 1.46 -29.50 -1.48
CA HIS A 250 2.50 -28.98 -2.37
C HIS A 250 2.83 -29.93 -3.52
N ARG A 251 2.10 -31.04 -3.69
CA ARG A 251 2.36 -32.01 -4.77
C ARG A 251 2.33 -31.39 -6.16
N LYS A 252 1.40 -30.45 -6.41
CA LYS A 252 1.31 -29.73 -7.69
C LYS A 252 2.48 -28.78 -7.89
N TRP A 253 2.91 -28.10 -6.83
CA TRP A 253 4.11 -27.26 -6.84
C TRP A 253 5.38 -28.07 -7.16
N CYS A 254 5.55 -29.24 -6.54
CA CYS A 254 6.67 -30.12 -6.86
C CYS A 254 6.66 -30.61 -8.31
N ARG A 255 5.47 -30.98 -8.83
CA ARG A 255 5.34 -31.33 -10.26
C ARG A 255 5.72 -30.18 -11.19
N LEU A 256 5.32 -28.95 -10.88
CA LEU A 256 5.71 -27.76 -11.64
C LEU A 256 7.24 -27.62 -11.67
N ARG A 257 7.90 -27.78 -10.53
CA ARG A 257 9.38 -27.72 -10.42
C ARG A 257 10.11 -28.79 -11.24
N ASP A 258 9.49 -29.94 -11.45
CA ASP A 258 10.07 -31.04 -12.25
C ASP A 258 9.96 -30.80 -13.76
N GLN A 259 9.15 -29.83 -14.21
CA GLN A 259 9.00 -29.50 -15.63
C GLN A 259 10.21 -28.75 -16.18
N ALA A 260 10.61 -29.07 -17.41
CA ALA A 260 11.74 -28.44 -18.08
C ALA A 260 11.55 -26.94 -18.31
N ASP A 261 10.32 -26.49 -18.60
CA ASP A 261 10.03 -25.09 -18.91
C ASP A 261 10.16 -24.18 -17.68
N THR A 262 10.07 -24.74 -16.47
CA THR A 262 10.23 -24.01 -15.20
C THR A 262 11.62 -23.40 -15.02
N GLN A 263 12.62 -23.79 -15.81
CA GLN A 263 13.93 -23.11 -15.84
C GLN A 263 13.82 -21.63 -16.24
N PHE A 264 12.76 -21.23 -16.96
CA PHE A 264 12.48 -19.85 -17.32
C PHE A 264 11.65 -19.11 -16.27
N LEU A 265 11.28 -19.74 -15.16
CA LEU A 265 10.47 -19.13 -14.10
C LEU A 265 11.34 -18.78 -12.88
N GLY A 266 11.30 -17.52 -12.47
CA GLY A 266 11.89 -17.04 -11.22
C GLY A 266 10.82 -16.52 -10.27
N LEU A 267 10.82 -16.99 -9.01
CA LEU A 267 9.96 -16.44 -7.96
C LEU A 267 10.80 -15.66 -6.95
N THR A 268 10.38 -14.43 -6.68
CA THR A 268 11.02 -13.53 -5.73
C THR A 268 10.24 -13.49 -4.41
N LEU A 269 10.98 -13.48 -3.30
CA LEU A 269 10.49 -13.28 -1.94
C LEU A 269 11.64 -12.76 -1.05
N PRO A 270 11.36 -12.03 0.05
CA PRO A 270 10.07 -11.43 0.43
C PRO A 270 9.79 -10.13 -0.37
N GLY A 271 8.67 -9.45 -0.08
CA GLY A 271 8.40 -8.12 -0.64
C GLY A 271 9.42 -7.07 -0.19
N ILE A 272 9.53 -5.97 -0.94
CA ILE A 272 10.41 -4.84 -0.63
C ILE A 272 9.59 -3.62 -0.19
N LEU A 273 10.16 -2.78 0.67
CA LEU A 273 9.52 -1.53 1.06
C LEU A 273 9.68 -0.51 -0.08
N LEU A 274 8.58 -0.10 -0.72
CA LEU A 274 8.62 0.86 -1.84
C LEU A 274 8.61 2.31 -1.38
N ARG A 275 8.04 2.57 -0.20
CA ARG A 275 7.91 3.91 0.36
C ARG A 275 8.03 3.85 1.87
N ARG A 276 8.82 4.77 2.43
CA ARG A 276 8.86 4.99 3.88
C ARG A 276 7.58 5.70 4.34
N PRO A 277 7.05 5.37 5.53
CA PRO A 277 5.93 6.11 6.10
C PRO A 277 6.21 7.60 6.15
N TRP A 278 5.18 8.42 5.97
CA TRP A 278 5.33 9.86 6.11
C TRP A 278 5.53 10.24 7.59
N GLU A 279 6.61 10.96 7.86
CA GLU A 279 6.96 11.46 9.20
C GLU A 279 6.71 12.97 9.27
N ASP A 280 6.38 13.45 10.48
CA ASP A 280 6.28 14.88 10.78
C ASP A 280 7.65 15.46 11.17
N ASP A 281 8.63 15.28 10.29
CA ASP A 281 10.03 15.73 10.45
C ASP A 281 10.31 17.04 9.69
N GLY A 282 9.31 17.58 8.99
CA GLY A 282 9.40 18.78 8.17
C GLY A 282 9.99 18.56 6.77
N SER A 283 10.28 17.32 6.38
CA SER A 283 10.73 16.97 5.02
C SER A 283 9.66 17.26 3.95
N HIS A 284 8.38 17.20 4.34
CA HIS A 284 7.23 17.44 3.47
C HIS A 284 6.32 18.54 4.02
N ARG A 285 5.78 19.36 3.11
CA ARG A 285 4.82 20.42 3.45
C ARG A 285 3.48 20.11 2.79
N PHE A 286 2.60 19.43 3.52
CA PHE A 286 1.24 19.08 3.07
C PHE A 286 0.21 20.19 3.34
N GLY A 287 0.59 21.23 4.09
CA GLY A 287 -0.32 22.28 4.56
C GLY A 287 -0.98 21.99 5.92
N PHE A 288 -0.75 20.79 6.47
CA PHE A 288 -1.11 20.39 7.84
C PHE A 288 -0.04 19.43 8.38
N ARG A 289 -0.02 19.19 9.70
CA ARG A 289 0.89 18.20 10.30
C ARG A 289 0.34 16.80 10.05
N PHE A 290 1.08 16.01 9.29
CA PHE A 290 0.69 14.64 8.95
C PHE A 290 1.75 13.65 9.40
N GLN A 291 1.31 12.62 10.12
CA GLN A 291 2.12 11.46 10.47
C GLN A 291 1.35 10.20 10.09
N GLU A 292 1.97 9.38 9.25
CA GLU A 292 1.36 8.12 8.82
C GLU A 292 1.45 7.08 9.93
N ASP A 293 0.31 6.47 10.27
CA ASP A 293 0.26 5.44 11.31
C ASP A 293 0.61 4.06 10.71
N ALA A 294 1.90 3.85 10.45
CA ALA A 294 2.40 2.61 9.84
C ALA A 294 2.62 1.46 10.83
N ARG A 295 2.55 1.70 12.15
CA ARG A 295 2.87 0.69 13.16
C ARG A 295 1.69 -0.27 13.38
N ALA A 296 1.61 -1.31 12.55
CA ALA A 296 0.74 -2.46 12.78
C ALA A 296 1.55 -3.65 13.31
N LYS A 297 0.88 -4.62 13.95
CA LYS A 297 1.52 -5.88 14.37
C LYS A 297 2.00 -6.74 13.21
N ASP A 298 1.30 -6.65 12.06
CA ASP A 298 1.50 -7.54 10.92
C ASP A 298 2.21 -6.84 9.74
N ASP A 299 2.84 -5.68 9.97
CA ASP A 299 3.51 -4.83 8.98
C ASP A 299 2.66 -4.44 7.74
N SER A 300 1.35 -4.72 7.75
CA SER A 300 0.43 -4.55 6.62
C SER A 300 0.16 -3.10 6.23
N ARG A 301 0.46 -2.16 7.12
CA ARG A 301 0.28 -0.72 6.87
C ARG A 301 1.45 -0.10 6.11
N TYR A 302 2.59 -0.78 6.04
CA TYR A 302 3.69 -0.36 5.18
C TYR A 302 3.33 -0.61 3.71
N LEU A 303 3.86 0.24 2.82
CA LEU A 303 3.71 0.04 1.40
C LEU A 303 4.74 -0.97 0.88
N TRP A 304 4.41 -2.25 1.04
CA TRP A 304 5.15 -3.35 0.45
C TRP A 304 4.88 -3.46 -1.05
N GLY A 305 5.93 -3.65 -1.83
CA GLY A 305 5.89 -3.98 -3.24
C GLY A 305 6.51 -5.33 -3.53
N ASN A 306 6.20 -5.86 -4.71
CA ASN A 306 6.80 -7.10 -5.18
C ASN A 306 8.31 -6.92 -5.43
N ALA A 307 9.12 -7.88 -4.98
CA ALA A 307 10.57 -7.85 -5.17
C ALA A 307 11.01 -8.02 -6.63
N ILE A 308 10.07 -8.37 -7.53
CA ILE A 308 10.29 -8.39 -8.98
C ILE A 308 10.87 -7.07 -9.48
N TRP A 309 10.51 -5.93 -8.86
CA TRP A 309 10.99 -4.62 -9.28
C TRP A 309 12.48 -4.46 -8.96
N ALA A 310 12.93 -4.92 -7.79
CA ALA A 310 14.35 -4.95 -7.44
C ALA A 310 15.14 -5.90 -8.35
N MET A 311 14.61 -7.10 -8.60
CA MET A 311 15.25 -8.04 -9.53
C MET A 311 15.36 -7.43 -10.94
N GLY A 312 14.30 -6.74 -11.40
CA GLY A 312 14.30 -5.98 -12.64
C GLY A 312 15.43 -4.95 -12.73
N VAL A 313 15.66 -4.21 -11.66
CA VAL A 313 16.74 -3.22 -11.57
C VAL A 313 18.13 -3.89 -11.59
N VAL A 314 18.31 -5.03 -10.92
CA VAL A 314 19.58 -5.78 -10.92
C VAL A 314 19.91 -6.29 -12.32
N VAL A 315 18.94 -6.92 -12.99
CA VAL A 315 19.10 -7.43 -14.37
C VAL A 315 19.40 -6.28 -15.33
N MET A 316 18.70 -5.16 -15.18
CA MET A 316 18.93 -3.96 -15.98
C MET A 316 20.34 -3.40 -15.77
N ARG A 317 20.80 -3.31 -14.52
CA ARG A 317 22.16 -2.86 -14.19
C ARG A 317 23.21 -3.75 -14.86
N ALA A 318 23.06 -5.07 -14.76
CA ALA A 318 23.98 -6.03 -15.38
C ALA A 318 24.06 -5.80 -16.89
N PHE A 319 22.91 -5.70 -17.54
CA PHE A 319 22.83 -5.47 -18.98
C PHE A 319 23.44 -4.14 -19.41
N VAL A 320 23.18 -3.05 -18.68
CA VAL A 320 23.77 -1.74 -19.00
C VAL A 320 25.29 -1.74 -18.78
N SER A 321 25.78 -2.46 -17.76
CA SER A 321 27.20 -2.44 -17.40
C SER A 321 28.08 -3.26 -18.35
N CYS A 322 27.62 -4.44 -18.79
CA CYS A 322 28.44 -5.37 -19.59
C CYS A 322 27.78 -5.88 -20.87
N GLY A 323 26.56 -5.41 -21.20
CA GLY A 323 25.80 -5.88 -22.36
C GLY A 323 25.25 -7.31 -22.21
N TRP A 324 25.38 -7.90 -21.02
CA TRP A 324 25.05 -9.30 -20.73
C TRP A 324 24.42 -9.45 -19.33
N PHE A 325 23.80 -10.60 -19.08
CA PHE A 325 23.06 -10.88 -17.84
C PHE A 325 23.84 -11.74 -16.82
N ALA A 326 25.17 -11.78 -16.92
CA ALA A 326 25.99 -12.69 -16.12
C ALA A 326 26.15 -12.25 -14.65
N ASP A 327 26.02 -10.95 -14.35
CA ASP A 327 26.28 -10.37 -13.04
C ASP A 327 24.98 -9.97 -12.30
N ILE A 328 24.18 -10.98 -11.96
CA ILE A 328 22.87 -10.81 -11.33
C ILE A 328 22.78 -11.39 -9.90
N CYS A 329 23.84 -12.05 -9.43
CA CYS A 329 23.89 -12.76 -8.14
C CYS A 329 24.99 -12.23 -7.22
#